data_AF-A0AAP5Z3C5-F1
#
_entry.id   AF-A0AAP5Z3C5-F1
#
_cell.length_a   1.000
_cell.length_b   1.000
_cell.length_c   1.000
_cell.angle_alpha   90.00
_cell.angle_beta   90.00
_cell.angle_gamma   90.00
#
_symmetry.space_group_name_H-M   'P 1'
#
loop_
_entity.id
_entity.type
_entity.pdbx_description
1 polymer ?
#
loop_
_entity_poly.entity_id
_entity_poly.type
_entity_poly.pdbx_seq_one_letter_code
_entity_poly.pdbx_strand_id
1 'polypeptide(L)'
;VNVNVSDKDLVISLTSPSAGQTVGLGKNLALSADATSLTSGIKQVDFMVNGAVVATDTTAPYSANWTPAAIGQFTVSAQAVDLAGSTALSDAAAVTVVEQTEKRHKLIGYWHNFVNGAGCPIRLADMADAWNVNDIAFAENARNRDGTVHFNLYSGDIYSDCPALDPTQFKQDMAALQAKGKKFVLSLGGAEGTITLNTDQDEANFVSSLTGLIAEWGFDGLDVDLESGSNLVHGSQIQARLGRALLQIEQNMGGDMYLTMAPEHPYVQGGYVAYSGIWGAYIPVINDTRSTLDLLHVQLYNNGGLPNPYLPGSAPEGS
;
A
#
# COMPACT_ATOMS: atom_id res chain seq x y z
N VAL A 1 9.11 24.26 -1.94
CA VAL A 1 8.40 24.83 -3.09
C VAL A 1 9.44 25.34 -4.08
N ASN A 2 9.72 24.58 -5.15
CA ASN A 2 10.50 25.11 -6.26
C ASN A 2 9.54 25.93 -7.11
N VAL A 3 9.67 27.27 -7.06
CA VAL A 3 8.90 28.16 -7.94
C VAL A 3 9.66 28.27 -9.25
N ASN A 4 9.23 27.54 -10.27
CA ASN A 4 9.74 27.71 -11.63
C ASN A 4 9.09 28.97 -12.22
N VAL A 5 9.87 30.05 -12.34
CA VAL A 5 9.49 31.24 -13.10
C VAL A 5 9.95 31.02 -14.54
N SER A 6 8.99 30.88 -15.45
CA SER A 6 9.22 30.72 -16.88
C SER A 6 8.64 31.92 -17.61
N ASP A 7 9.33 32.40 -18.64
CA ASP A 7 8.89 33.44 -19.58
C ASP A 7 8.06 32.87 -20.74
N LYS A 8 7.90 31.54 -20.79
CA LYS A 8 7.08 30.86 -21.80
C LYS A 8 5.59 30.98 -21.48
N ASP A 9 4.79 31.24 -22.52
CA ASP A 9 3.34 31.37 -22.44
C ASP A 9 2.62 30.08 -22.01
N LEU A 10 3.21 28.91 -22.27
CA LEU A 10 2.70 27.59 -21.91
C LEU A 10 3.83 26.76 -21.29
N VAL A 11 3.59 26.23 -20.10
CA VAL A 11 4.55 25.43 -19.32
C VAL A 11 3.87 24.15 -18.85
N ILE A 12 4.61 23.04 -18.88
CA ILE A 12 4.20 21.79 -18.26
C ILE A 12 5.40 21.16 -17.53
N SER A 13 5.14 20.57 -16.37
CA SER A 13 6.09 19.76 -15.62
C SER A 13 5.46 18.42 -15.29
N LEU A 14 6.11 17.33 -15.71
CA LEU A 14 5.79 16.00 -15.21
C LEU A 14 6.23 15.94 -13.73
N THR A 15 5.31 15.57 -12.83
CA THR A 15 5.57 15.46 -11.39
C THR A 15 5.64 14.01 -10.91
N SER A 16 5.07 13.08 -11.66
CA SER A 16 5.23 11.63 -11.50
C SER A 16 5.15 10.95 -12.86
N PRO A 17 5.97 9.93 -13.15
CA PRO A 17 6.97 9.29 -12.29
C PRO A 17 8.25 10.13 -12.08
N SER A 18 9.00 9.78 -11.04
CA SER A 18 10.36 10.32 -10.82
C SER A 18 11.36 9.66 -11.79
N ALA A 19 12.38 10.41 -12.22
CA ALA A 19 13.42 9.84 -13.08
C ALA A 19 14.20 8.73 -12.36
N GLY A 20 14.34 7.58 -13.03
CA GLY A 20 15.00 6.38 -12.48
C GLY A 20 14.06 5.43 -11.71
N GLN A 21 12.78 5.76 -11.61
CA GLN A 21 11.79 4.93 -10.91
C GLN A 21 11.71 3.53 -11.52
N THR A 22 11.58 2.53 -10.66
CA THR A 22 11.34 1.13 -11.04
C THR A 22 9.89 0.79 -10.75
N VAL A 23 9.25 0.02 -11.63
CA VAL A 23 7.88 -0.46 -11.45
C VAL A 23 7.77 -1.93 -11.87
N GLY A 24 6.99 -2.73 -11.14
CA GLY A 24 6.71 -4.11 -11.52
C GLY A 24 5.86 -4.21 -12.79
N LEU A 25 6.14 -5.20 -13.65
CA LEU A 25 5.27 -5.56 -14.77
C LEU A 25 3.84 -5.77 -14.27
N GLY A 26 2.87 -5.10 -14.89
CA GLY A 26 1.45 -5.21 -14.52
C GLY A 26 1.00 -4.34 -13.33
N LYS A 27 1.91 -3.63 -12.65
CA LYS A 27 1.55 -2.66 -11.59
C LYS A 27 1.14 -1.32 -12.17
N ASN A 28 0.22 -0.62 -11.50
CA ASN A 28 -0.21 0.70 -11.94
C ASN A 28 0.84 1.76 -11.60
N LEU A 29 1.34 2.46 -12.62
CA LEU A 29 2.17 3.64 -12.45
C LEU A 29 1.31 4.90 -12.52
N ALA A 30 1.28 5.67 -11.44
CA ALA A 30 0.61 6.97 -11.39
C ALA A 30 1.40 8.02 -12.19
N LEU A 31 0.68 8.71 -13.08
CA LEU A 31 1.20 9.79 -13.92
C LEU A 31 0.55 11.09 -13.47
N SER A 32 1.36 12.13 -13.23
CA SER A 32 0.84 13.45 -12.84
C SER A 32 1.66 14.55 -13.46
N ALA A 33 1.00 15.67 -13.77
CA ALA A 33 1.67 16.84 -14.33
C ALA A 33 0.99 18.15 -13.92
N ASP A 34 1.80 19.18 -13.74
CA ASP A 34 1.36 20.55 -13.55
C ASP A 34 1.50 21.31 -14.88
N ALA A 35 0.41 21.90 -15.37
CA ALA A 35 0.39 22.68 -16.60
C ALA A 35 -0.24 24.05 -16.38
N THR A 36 0.38 25.09 -16.94
CA THR A 36 -0.10 26.48 -16.85
C THR A 36 0.05 27.19 -18.20
N SER A 37 -0.96 27.99 -18.55
CA SER A 37 -0.94 28.88 -19.71
C SER A 37 -1.24 30.31 -19.24
N LEU A 38 -0.41 31.27 -19.65
CA LEU A 38 -0.57 32.68 -19.32
C LEU A 38 -1.60 33.40 -20.21
N THR A 39 -1.95 32.80 -21.36
CA THR A 39 -2.68 33.49 -22.43
C THR A 39 -4.04 32.88 -22.75
N SER A 40 -4.22 31.57 -22.62
CA SER A 40 -5.40 30.88 -23.15
C SER A 40 -5.97 29.78 -22.25
N GLY A 41 -5.34 29.44 -21.13
CA GLY A 41 -5.76 28.31 -20.29
C GLY A 41 -5.44 26.95 -20.93
N ILE A 42 -5.46 25.88 -20.13
CA ILE A 42 -5.13 24.53 -20.61
C ILE A 42 -6.37 23.81 -21.13
N LYS A 43 -6.27 23.26 -22.34
CA LYS A 43 -7.30 22.43 -22.97
C LYS A 43 -7.22 20.97 -22.50
N GLN A 44 -6.02 20.39 -22.53
CA GLN A 44 -5.76 19.01 -22.12
C GLN A 44 -4.29 18.79 -21.79
N VAL A 45 -4.00 17.73 -21.06
CA VAL A 45 -2.68 17.15 -20.87
C VAL A 45 -2.68 15.71 -21.37
N ASP A 46 -1.77 15.42 -22.30
CA ASP A 46 -1.53 14.09 -22.83
C ASP A 46 -0.31 13.47 -22.14
N PHE A 47 -0.52 12.34 -21.47
CA PHE A 47 0.56 11.53 -20.90
C PHE A 47 1.05 10.54 -21.93
N MET A 48 2.38 10.46 -22.08
CA MET A 48 3.02 9.67 -23.13
C MET A 48 4.07 8.71 -22.58
N VAL A 49 4.13 7.52 -23.18
CA VAL A 49 5.15 6.49 -22.93
C VAL A 49 5.84 6.18 -24.25
N ASN A 50 7.18 6.30 -24.29
CA ASN A 50 7.98 6.16 -25.50
C ASN A 50 7.46 7.02 -26.68
N GLY A 51 6.90 8.19 -26.36
CA GLY A 51 6.31 9.13 -27.33
C GLY A 51 4.89 8.80 -27.80
N ALA A 52 4.28 7.70 -27.35
CA ALA A 52 2.88 7.37 -27.65
C ALA A 52 1.96 7.83 -26.50
N VAL A 53 0.84 8.48 -26.84
CA VAL A 53 -0.16 8.89 -25.84
C VAL A 53 -0.80 7.64 -25.22
N VAL A 54 -0.73 7.54 -23.89
CA VAL A 54 -1.35 6.46 -23.11
C VAL A 54 -2.60 6.92 -22.38
N ALA A 55 -2.72 8.23 -22.10
CA ALA A 55 -3.88 8.84 -21.48
C ALA A 55 -3.96 10.34 -21.80
N THR A 56 -5.17 10.88 -21.77
CA THR A 56 -5.46 12.30 -21.90
C THR A 56 -6.34 12.72 -20.75
N ASP A 57 -5.97 13.80 -20.06
CA ASP A 57 -6.78 14.43 -19.02
C ASP A 57 -7.12 15.86 -19.39
N THR A 58 -8.38 16.25 -19.23
CA THR A 58 -8.90 17.58 -19.57
C THR A 58 -9.21 18.42 -18.33
N THR A 59 -8.96 17.93 -17.12
CA THR A 59 -9.34 18.61 -15.88
C THR A 59 -8.20 18.61 -14.88
N ALA A 60 -7.78 19.81 -14.44
CA ALA A 60 -6.77 19.93 -13.39
C ALA A 60 -7.34 19.51 -12.01
N PRO A 61 -6.54 18.87 -11.12
CA PRO A 61 -5.14 18.48 -11.31
C PRO A 61 -4.99 17.31 -12.30
N TYR A 62 -4.04 17.43 -13.23
CA TYR A 62 -3.91 16.48 -14.34
C TYR A 62 -3.25 15.18 -13.88
N SER A 63 -3.95 14.07 -14.04
CA SER A 63 -3.46 12.75 -13.62
C SER A 63 -4.00 11.61 -14.47
N ALA A 64 -3.21 10.54 -14.55
CA ALA A 64 -3.60 9.29 -15.21
C ALA A 64 -2.89 8.10 -14.56
N ASN A 65 -3.26 6.89 -14.98
CA ASN A 65 -2.54 5.67 -14.62
C ASN A 65 -2.06 4.97 -15.90
N TRP A 66 -0.86 4.41 -15.85
CA TRP A 66 -0.33 3.54 -16.90
C TRP A 66 0.12 2.20 -16.32
N THR A 67 -0.38 1.11 -16.90
CA THR A 67 0.02 -0.25 -16.55
C THR A 67 0.98 -0.78 -17.62
N PRO A 68 2.26 -1.04 -17.31
CA PRO A 68 3.21 -1.55 -18.28
C PRO A 68 2.88 -3.01 -18.65
N ALA A 69 2.85 -3.29 -19.95
CA ALA A 69 2.57 -4.62 -20.50
C ALA A 69 3.85 -5.39 -20.91
N ALA A 70 5.03 -4.79 -20.75
CA ALA A 70 6.31 -5.41 -21.07
C ALA A 70 7.42 -4.89 -20.13
N ILE A 71 8.42 -5.74 -19.89
CA ILE A 71 9.65 -5.37 -19.16
C ILE A 71 10.58 -4.53 -20.04
N GLY A 72 11.42 -3.70 -19.43
CA GLY A 72 12.42 -2.89 -20.12
C GLY A 72 12.48 -1.44 -19.63
N GLN A 73 13.25 -0.61 -20.33
CA GLN A 73 13.29 0.82 -20.07
C GLN A 73 12.25 1.56 -20.91
N PHE A 74 11.57 2.50 -20.28
CA PHE A 74 10.55 3.35 -20.86
C PHE A 74 10.84 4.82 -20.56
N THR A 75 10.41 5.72 -21.45
CA THR A 75 10.44 7.16 -21.21
C THR A 75 9.02 7.67 -21.05
N VAL A 76 8.75 8.32 -19.90
CA VAL A 76 7.46 8.92 -19.60
C VAL A 76 7.57 10.43 -19.70
N SER A 77 6.59 11.08 -20.34
CA SER A 77 6.53 12.54 -20.49
C SER A 77 5.08 13.00 -20.55
N ALA A 78 4.84 14.30 -20.39
CA ALA A 78 3.53 14.90 -20.54
C ALA A 78 3.57 16.06 -21.54
N GLN A 79 2.51 16.22 -22.34
CA GLN A 79 2.31 17.33 -23.26
C GLN A 79 1.06 18.12 -22.88
N ALA A 80 1.19 19.42 -22.66
CA ALA A 80 0.04 20.30 -22.53
C ALA A 80 -0.38 20.82 -23.90
N VAL A 81 -1.70 20.94 -24.11
CA VAL A 81 -2.29 21.70 -25.21
C VAL A 81 -3.15 22.81 -24.60
N ASP A 82 -2.97 24.04 -25.05
CA ASP A 82 -3.75 25.19 -24.58
C ASP A 82 -5.02 25.41 -25.44
N LEU A 83 -5.92 26.33 -25.04
CA LEU A 83 -7.13 26.62 -25.84
C LEU A 83 -6.84 27.31 -27.17
N ALA A 84 -5.64 27.88 -27.35
CA ALA A 84 -5.17 28.45 -28.61
C ALA A 84 -4.56 27.38 -29.56
N GLY A 85 -4.40 26.15 -29.10
CA GLY A 85 -3.79 25.05 -29.84
C GLY A 85 -2.26 24.99 -29.76
N SER A 86 -1.64 25.82 -28.93
CA SER A 86 -0.20 25.74 -28.61
C SER A 86 0.10 24.48 -27.82
N THR A 87 1.31 23.96 -27.96
CA THR A 87 1.77 22.77 -27.23
C THR A 87 3.07 23.01 -26.49
N ALA A 88 3.21 22.37 -25.33
CA ALA A 88 4.46 22.30 -24.57
C ALA A 88 4.69 20.88 -24.08
N LEU A 89 5.95 20.45 -24.08
CA LEU A 89 6.37 19.12 -23.65
C LEU A 89 7.22 19.23 -22.38
N SER A 90 7.00 18.33 -21.43
CA SER A 90 7.80 18.23 -20.20
C SER A 90 9.16 17.59 -20.46
N ASP A 91 10.07 17.70 -19.49
CA ASP A 91 11.18 16.76 -19.39
C ASP A 91 10.65 15.32 -19.24
N ALA A 92 11.43 14.35 -19.72
CA ALA A 92 11.08 12.93 -19.65
C ALA A 92 11.68 12.25 -18.41
N ALA A 93 10.89 11.42 -17.75
CA ALA A 93 11.34 10.52 -16.70
C ALA A 93 11.68 9.14 -17.30
N ALA A 94 12.90 8.66 -17.05
CA ALA A 94 13.25 7.27 -17.35
C ALA A 94 12.62 6.34 -16.30
N VAL A 95 11.91 5.31 -16.76
CA VAL A 95 11.27 4.31 -15.90
C VAL A 95 11.79 2.92 -16.29
N THR A 96 12.16 2.12 -15.30
CA THR A 96 12.56 0.72 -15.52
C THR A 96 11.40 -0.19 -15.11
N VAL A 97 10.86 -0.94 -16.06
CA VAL A 97 9.88 -1.99 -15.78
C VAL A 97 10.62 -3.31 -15.61
N VAL A 98 10.46 -3.92 -14.44
CA VAL A 98 11.09 -5.21 -14.12
C VAL A 98 10.05 -6.32 -14.07
N GLU A 99 10.49 -7.54 -14.35
CA GLU A 99 9.66 -8.71 -14.12
C GLU A 99 9.36 -8.84 -12.64
N GLN A 100 8.10 -9.08 -12.29
CA GLN A 100 7.75 -9.55 -10.96
C GLN A 100 8.12 -11.04 -10.88
N THR A 101 9.38 -11.34 -10.56
CA THR A 101 9.81 -12.72 -10.32
C THR A 101 9.36 -13.15 -8.93
N GLU A 102 8.07 -13.42 -8.83
CA GLU A 102 7.48 -13.94 -7.61
C GLU A 102 7.45 -15.47 -7.67
N LYS A 103 7.91 -16.12 -6.59
CA LYS A 103 7.77 -17.58 -6.49
C LYS A 103 6.28 -17.92 -6.58
N ARG A 104 5.94 -18.91 -7.41
CA ARG A 104 4.55 -19.40 -7.56
C ARG A 104 3.91 -19.72 -6.19
N HIS A 105 4.69 -20.25 -5.26
CA HIS A 105 4.28 -20.43 -3.87
C HIS A 105 5.17 -19.55 -3.00
N LYS A 106 4.54 -18.67 -2.23
CA LYS A 106 5.20 -17.80 -1.25
C LYS A 106 4.98 -18.37 0.13
N LEU A 107 6.00 -18.31 0.97
CA LEU A 107 5.88 -18.52 2.39
C LEU A 107 5.78 -17.15 3.08
N ILE A 108 4.68 -16.93 3.79
CA ILE A 108 4.32 -15.68 4.45
C ILE A 108 4.29 -15.92 5.95
N GLY A 109 4.85 -15.00 6.73
CA GLY A 109 4.90 -15.13 8.17
C GLY A 109 4.91 -13.80 8.90
N TYR A 110 4.24 -13.78 10.05
CA TYR A 110 4.25 -12.66 10.97
C TYR A 110 5.50 -12.71 11.86
N TRP A 111 6.22 -11.60 11.90
CA TRP A 111 7.30 -11.36 12.84
C TRP A 111 6.77 -10.46 13.96
N HIS A 112 6.74 -10.96 15.20
CA HIS A 112 6.20 -10.22 16.33
C HIS A 112 7.25 -9.33 17.00
N ASN A 113 6.80 -8.16 17.41
CA ASN A 113 7.62 -7.13 18.02
C ASN A 113 7.39 -6.97 19.54
N PHE A 114 6.93 -8.04 20.18
CA PHE A 114 6.54 -8.08 21.59
C PHE A 114 6.80 -9.47 22.19
N VAL A 115 6.80 -9.58 23.52
CA VAL A 115 6.97 -10.89 24.19
C VAL A 115 5.61 -11.58 24.30
N ASN A 116 5.54 -12.84 23.88
CA ASN A 116 4.36 -13.69 24.03
C ASN A 116 4.76 -15.16 24.29
N GLY A 117 3.82 -16.09 24.18
CA GLY A 117 4.07 -17.53 24.37
C GLY A 117 5.09 -18.15 23.39
N ALA A 118 5.43 -17.46 22.30
CA ALA A 118 6.48 -17.87 21.36
C ALA A 118 7.89 -17.39 21.76
N GLY A 119 8.00 -16.51 22.77
CA GLY A 119 9.28 -16.03 23.32
C GLY A 119 9.66 -14.62 22.88
N CYS A 120 10.96 -14.32 22.92
CA CYS A 120 11.49 -13.01 22.56
C CYS A 120 11.35 -12.71 21.07
N PRO A 121 11.17 -11.44 20.68
CA PRO A 121 11.40 -11.00 19.30
C PRO A 121 12.80 -11.40 18.82
N ILE A 122 12.88 -12.05 17.67
CA ILE A 122 14.15 -12.51 17.09
C ILE A 122 14.73 -11.44 16.15
N ARG A 123 16.05 -11.34 16.02
CA ARG A 123 16.63 -10.43 15.03
C ARG A 123 16.28 -10.90 13.62
N LEU A 124 16.11 -9.96 12.68
CA LEU A 124 15.82 -10.30 11.28
C LEU A 124 16.93 -11.18 10.67
N ALA A 125 18.19 -10.94 11.02
CA ALA A 125 19.31 -11.79 10.59
C ALA A 125 19.23 -13.24 11.08
N ASP A 126 18.48 -13.53 12.14
CA ASP A 126 18.32 -14.88 12.71
C ASP A 126 17.08 -15.61 12.14
N MET A 127 16.27 -14.94 11.32
CA MET A 127 15.10 -15.55 10.67
C MET A 127 15.51 -16.62 9.67
N ALA A 128 14.69 -17.65 9.54
CA ALA A 128 14.89 -18.68 8.52
C ALA A 128 14.79 -18.07 7.11
N ASP A 129 15.69 -18.49 6.21
CA ASP A 129 15.73 -17.96 4.83
C ASP A 129 14.52 -18.38 3.96
N ALA A 130 13.64 -19.27 4.47
CA ALA A 130 12.49 -19.76 3.73
C ALA A 130 11.42 -18.68 3.45
N TRP A 131 11.27 -17.70 4.36
CA TRP A 131 10.22 -16.68 4.28
C TRP A 131 10.42 -15.75 3.07
N ASN A 132 9.34 -15.49 2.35
CA ASN A 132 9.31 -14.62 1.18
C ASN A 132 8.65 -13.27 1.49
N VAL A 133 7.55 -13.29 2.23
CA VAL A 133 6.86 -12.09 2.73
C VAL A 133 6.89 -12.15 4.25
N ASN A 134 7.31 -11.05 4.87
CA ASN A 134 7.50 -10.93 6.31
C ASN A 134 6.64 -9.78 6.81
N ASP A 135 5.56 -10.10 7.51
CA ASP A 135 4.60 -9.14 8.04
C ASP A 135 5.09 -8.67 9.41
N ILE A 136 5.47 -7.40 9.52
CA ILE A 136 6.03 -6.85 10.76
C ILE A 136 4.89 -6.37 11.66
N ALA A 137 4.64 -7.15 12.71
CA ALA A 137 3.53 -6.98 13.64
C ALA A 137 3.92 -6.12 14.86
N PHE A 138 3.18 -5.09 15.24
CA PHE A 138 2.14 -4.41 14.47
C PHE A 138 2.38 -2.90 14.56
N ALA A 139 1.88 -2.18 13.56
CA ALA A 139 1.62 -0.77 13.69
C ALA A 139 0.29 -0.55 14.41
N GLU A 140 0.27 0.41 15.32
CA GLU A 140 -0.82 0.64 16.24
C GLU A 140 -1.42 2.03 16.05
N ASN A 141 -2.71 2.15 16.30
CA ASN A 141 -3.38 3.43 16.32
C ASN A 141 -2.93 4.28 17.51
N ALA A 142 -2.72 5.56 17.25
CA ALA A 142 -2.31 6.51 18.26
C ALA A 142 -3.37 6.61 19.37
N ARG A 143 -2.92 6.85 20.61
CA ARG A 143 -3.80 6.86 21.80
C ARG A 143 -4.91 7.90 21.73
N ASN A 144 -4.69 8.99 21.01
CA ASN A 144 -5.66 10.06 20.76
C ASN A 144 -6.71 9.70 19.71
N ARG A 145 -6.54 8.58 18.97
CA ARG A 145 -7.48 8.04 17.99
C ARG A 145 -7.90 9.07 16.94
N ASP A 146 -6.95 9.82 16.42
CA ASP A 146 -7.15 10.83 15.36
C ASP A 146 -6.78 10.30 13.97
N GLY A 147 -6.72 8.97 13.80
CA GLY A 147 -6.29 8.30 12.58
C GLY A 147 -4.77 8.16 12.41
N THR A 148 -3.97 8.79 13.27
CA THR A 148 -2.51 8.59 13.24
C THR A 148 -2.15 7.16 13.64
N VAL A 149 -1.20 6.57 12.93
CA VAL A 149 -0.61 5.26 13.24
C VAL A 149 0.85 5.44 13.66
N HIS A 150 1.31 4.64 14.62
CA HIS A 150 2.71 4.57 15.04
C HIS A 150 3.23 3.13 14.99
N PHE A 151 4.53 2.98 14.83
CA PHE A 151 5.23 1.69 14.98
C PHE A 151 6.40 1.88 15.93
N ASN A 152 6.51 1.01 16.93
CA ASN A 152 7.58 1.05 17.92
C ASN A 152 8.32 -0.28 17.92
N LEU A 153 9.56 -0.32 17.43
CA LEU A 153 10.41 -1.51 17.57
C LEU A 153 10.58 -1.89 19.05
N TYR A 154 10.67 -3.19 19.33
CA TYR A 154 10.77 -3.75 20.67
C TYR A 154 11.96 -3.16 21.40
N SER A 155 11.68 -2.42 22.47
CA SER A 155 12.66 -1.69 23.26
C SER A 155 12.89 -2.30 24.65
N GLY A 156 12.37 -3.51 24.87
CA GLY A 156 12.38 -4.21 26.16
C GLY A 156 11.00 -4.24 26.81
N ASP A 157 10.83 -5.15 27.77
CA ASP A 157 9.62 -5.31 28.57
C ASP A 157 10.02 -5.48 30.04
N ILE A 158 9.36 -4.76 30.95
CA ILE A 158 9.65 -4.84 32.39
C ILE A 158 9.34 -6.23 33.00
N TYR A 159 8.57 -7.05 32.28
CA TYR A 159 8.19 -8.40 32.68
C TYR A 159 9.00 -9.50 31.96
N SER A 160 10.05 -9.13 31.22
CA SER A 160 10.88 -10.08 30.46
C SER A 160 12.36 -9.69 30.43
N ASP A 161 13.23 -10.70 30.30
CA ASP A 161 14.67 -10.51 30.09
C ASP A 161 15.04 -10.44 28.58
N CYS A 162 14.05 -10.34 27.69
CA CYS A 162 14.28 -10.23 26.26
C CYS A 162 15.04 -8.93 25.92
N PRO A 163 16.11 -9.01 25.11
CA PRO A 163 16.89 -7.83 24.77
C PRO A 163 16.10 -6.89 23.85
N ALA A 164 16.28 -5.58 24.06
CA ALA A 164 15.82 -4.58 23.12
C ALA A 164 16.48 -4.78 21.75
N LEU A 165 15.75 -4.50 20.68
CA LEU A 165 16.26 -4.51 19.32
C LEU A 165 16.81 -3.14 18.94
N ASP A 166 17.93 -3.11 18.21
CA ASP A 166 18.52 -1.88 17.69
C ASP A 166 17.81 -1.47 16.39
N PRO A 167 17.17 -0.28 16.34
CA PRO A 167 16.47 0.19 15.14
C PRO A 167 17.37 0.36 13.92
N THR A 168 18.63 0.75 14.11
CA THR A 168 19.60 0.90 13.02
C THR A 168 19.95 -0.47 12.44
N GLN A 169 20.24 -1.45 13.30
CA GLN A 169 20.53 -2.81 12.84
C GLN A 169 19.30 -3.45 12.18
N PHE A 170 18.10 -3.23 12.71
CA PHE A 170 16.86 -3.74 12.14
C PHE A 170 16.66 -3.25 10.70
N LYS A 171 16.83 -1.96 10.44
CA LYS A 171 16.72 -1.38 9.08
C LYS A 171 17.82 -1.93 8.14
N GLN A 172 19.03 -2.13 8.64
CA GLN A 172 20.14 -2.72 7.86
C GLN A 172 19.88 -4.18 7.48
N ASP A 173 19.43 -5.00 8.44
CA ASP A 173 19.09 -6.39 8.20
C ASP A 173 17.94 -6.51 7.20
N MET A 174 16.91 -5.67 7.35
CA MET A 174 15.78 -5.61 6.41
C MET A 174 16.25 -5.29 5.00
N ALA A 175 17.05 -4.24 4.82
CA ALA A 175 17.61 -3.87 3.52
C ALA A 175 18.47 -4.99 2.89
N ALA A 176 19.28 -5.67 3.70
CA ALA A 176 20.10 -6.79 3.24
C ALA A 176 19.25 -8.01 2.80
N LEU A 177 18.12 -8.24 3.46
CA LEU A 177 17.16 -9.30 3.13
C LEU A 177 16.29 -8.93 1.92
N GLN A 178 15.90 -7.66 1.79
CA GLN A 178 15.23 -7.11 0.60
C GLN A 178 16.12 -7.23 -0.65
N ALA A 179 17.43 -7.00 -0.53
CA ALA A 179 18.39 -7.22 -1.61
C ALA A 179 18.47 -8.69 -2.06
N LYS A 180 17.96 -9.64 -1.25
CA LYS A 180 17.80 -11.06 -1.61
C LYS A 180 16.40 -11.39 -2.12
N GLY A 181 15.56 -10.40 -2.37
CA GLY A 181 14.20 -10.54 -2.89
C GLY A 181 13.15 -10.89 -1.81
N LYS A 182 13.43 -10.68 -0.53
CA LYS A 182 12.40 -10.80 0.52
C LYS A 182 11.58 -9.51 0.61
N LYS A 183 10.29 -9.64 0.93
CA LYS A 183 9.39 -8.52 1.16
C LYS A 183 9.14 -8.32 2.64
N PHE A 184 9.14 -7.06 3.07
CA PHE A 184 8.82 -6.65 4.42
C PHE A 184 7.69 -5.63 4.37
N VAL A 185 6.54 -5.99 4.91
CA VAL A 185 5.38 -5.11 4.96
C VAL A 185 5.03 -4.80 6.41
N LEU A 186 4.59 -3.57 6.66
CA LEU A 186 4.15 -3.16 8.00
C LEU A 186 2.70 -3.62 8.18
N SER A 187 2.45 -4.50 9.15
CA SER A 187 1.11 -5.02 9.38
C SER A 187 0.30 -4.12 10.32
N LEU A 188 -0.94 -3.87 9.93
CA LEU A 188 -1.92 -3.05 10.63
C LEU A 188 -3.00 -3.96 11.21
N GLY A 189 -3.17 -3.95 12.53
CA GLY A 189 -4.27 -4.68 13.17
C GLY A 189 -3.77 -5.81 14.07
N GLY A 190 -4.19 -7.04 13.77
CA GLY A 190 -4.19 -8.19 14.68
C GLY A 190 -5.40 -8.16 15.63
N ALA A 191 -5.57 -9.20 16.45
CA ALA A 191 -6.73 -9.39 17.33
C ALA A 191 -7.13 -8.17 18.19
N GLU A 192 -6.17 -7.34 18.59
CA GLU A 192 -6.43 -6.13 19.42
C GLU A 192 -6.24 -4.82 18.64
N GLY A 193 -5.80 -4.90 17.39
CA GLY A 193 -5.47 -3.75 16.58
C GLY A 193 -6.71 -3.08 16.01
N THR A 194 -6.95 -1.84 16.44
CA THR A 194 -8.04 -1.00 15.92
C THR A 194 -7.44 0.18 15.17
N ILE A 195 -7.96 0.52 13.99
CA ILE A 195 -7.61 1.78 13.31
C ILE A 195 -8.77 2.77 13.40
N THR A 196 -8.47 4.07 13.38
CA THR A 196 -9.49 5.12 13.37
C THR A 196 -9.56 5.75 11.99
N LEU A 197 -10.69 5.56 11.30
CA LEU A 197 -10.99 6.11 9.98
C LEU A 197 -12.46 6.56 9.95
N ASN A 198 -12.85 7.48 10.83
CA ASN A 198 -14.22 7.97 10.93
C ASN A 198 -14.45 9.26 10.14
N THR A 199 -13.42 10.08 10.01
CA THR A 199 -13.48 11.41 9.40
C THR A 199 -12.47 11.59 8.26
N ASP A 200 -12.63 12.63 7.44
CA ASP A 200 -11.65 12.99 6.41
C ASP A 200 -10.30 13.38 7.02
N GLN A 201 -10.30 13.95 8.23
CA GLN A 201 -9.06 14.26 8.94
C GLN A 201 -8.36 12.98 9.42
N ASP A 202 -9.11 12.00 9.93
CA ASP A 202 -8.56 10.71 10.36
C ASP A 202 -7.87 10.02 9.18
N GLU A 203 -8.51 10.04 8.01
CA GLU A 203 -7.96 9.48 6.79
C GLU A 203 -6.69 10.20 6.32
N ALA A 204 -6.66 11.53 6.35
CA ALA A 204 -5.46 12.29 6.02
C ALA A 204 -4.30 11.97 6.98
N ASN A 205 -4.58 11.82 8.28
CA ASN A 205 -3.60 11.44 9.28
C ASN A 205 -3.11 9.99 9.08
N PHE A 206 -4.01 9.06 8.77
CA PHE A 206 -3.70 7.67 8.47
C PHE A 206 -2.77 7.54 7.27
N VAL A 207 -3.13 8.19 6.15
CA VAL A 207 -2.31 8.22 4.93
C VAL A 207 -0.93 8.83 5.21
N SER A 208 -0.89 9.99 5.87
CA SER A 208 0.35 10.72 6.15
C SER A 208 1.28 9.92 7.06
N SER A 209 0.77 9.39 8.17
CA SER A 209 1.57 8.65 9.15
C SER A 209 2.11 7.33 8.59
N LEU A 210 1.31 6.56 7.86
CA LEU A 210 1.78 5.32 7.24
C LEU A 210 2.77 5.55 6.11
N THR A 211 2.53 6.55 5.25
CA THR A 211 3.51 6.96 4.24
C THR A 211 4.85 7.31 4.90
N GLY A 212 4.81 8.05 6.02
CA GLY A 212 5.99 8.40 6.80
C GLY A 212 6.70 7.18 7.40
N LEU A 213 5.96 6.26 8.01
CA LEU A 213 6.53 5.03 8.60
C LEU A 213 7.19 4.14 7.55
N ILE A 214 6.54 3.94 6.41
CA ILE A 214 7.08 3.16 5.30
C ILE A 214 8.42 3.76 4.84
N ALA A 215 8.46 5.08 4.62
CA ALA A 215 9.67 5.77 4.19
C ALA A 215 10.77 5.77 5.28
N GLU A 216 10.41 5.98 6.54
CA GLU A 216 11.35 6.03 7.66
C GLU A 216 12.03 4.67 7.89
N TRP A 217 11.26 3.59 7.83
CA TRP A 217 11.73 2.25 8.15
C TRP A 217 12.27 1.51 6.93
N GLY A 218 11.77 1.82 5.73
CA GLY A 218 12.16 1.14 4.48
C GLY A 218 11.31 -0.08 4.17
N PHE A 219 10.04 -0.10 4.59
CA PHE A 219 9.11 -1.19 4.27
C PHE A 219 8.78 -1.20 2.77
N ASP A 220 8.55 -2.39 2.21
CA ASP A 220 8.05 -2.58 0.83
C ASP A 220 6.57 -2.22 0.69
N GLY A 221 5.82 -2.14 1.79
CA GLY A 221 4.41 -1.80 1.77
C GLY A 221 3.68 -2.12 3.07
N LEU A 222 2.41 -2.51 2.94
CA LEU A 222 1.48 -2.68 4.06
C LEU A 222 0.80 -4.05 4.01
N ASP A 223 0.55 -4.59 5.20
CA ASP A 223 -0.37 -5.70 5.42
C ASP A 223 -1.59 -5.19 6.19
N VAL A 224 -2.79 -5.48 5.69
CA VAL A 224 -4.05 -5.08 6.33
C VAL A 224 -4.65 -6.30 7.03
N ASP A 225 -4.46 -6.35 8.35
CA ASP A 225 -4.86 -7.44 9.24
C ASP A 225 -5.96 -6.97 10.21
N LEU A 226 -7.04 -6.42 9.65
CA LEU A 226 -8.18 -5.94 10.43
C LEU A 226 -9.16 -7.07 10.72
N GLU A 227 -9.12 -7.56 11.96
CA GLU A 227 -9.94 -8.64 12.47
C GLU A 227 -11.23 -8.14 13.18
N SER A 228 -11.96 -9.08 13.76
CA SER A 228 -13.07 -8.86 14.67
C SER A 228 -12.68 -7.88 15.79
N GLY A 229 -13.34 -6.73 15.83
CA GLY A 229 -13.02 -5.62 16.76
C GLY A 229 -12.54 -4.35 16.04
N SER A 230 -12.12 -4.46 14.78
CA SER A 230 -11.73 -3.33 13.93
C SER A 230 -12.86 -2.35 13.58
N ASN A 231 -14.12 -2.72 13.84
CA ASN A 231 -15.34 -2.05 13.36
C ASN A 231 -15.49 -2.01 11.83
N LEU A 232 -14.67 -2.78 11.10
CA LEU A 232 -14.90 -3.00 9.67
C LEU A 232 -16.16 -3.86 9.53
N VAL A 233 -17.24 -3.23 9.09
CA VAL A 233 -18.53 -3.86 8.81
C VAL A 233 -19.16 -3.19 7.59
N HIS A 234 -20.15 -3.83 6.98
CA HIS A 234 -20.89 -3.23 5.88
C HIS A 234 -21.48 -1.86 6.25
N GLY A 235 -21.19 -0.85 5.42
CA GLY A 235 -21.67 0.53 5.59
C GLY A 235 -20.89 1.36 6.63
N SER A 236 -19.86 0.79 7.25
CA SER A 236 -18.99 1.53 8.17
C SER A 236 -18.11 2.56 7.43
N GLN A 237 -17.70 3.62 8.14
CA GLN A 237 -16.79 4.62 7.59
C GLN A 237 -15.43 4.03 7.21
N ILE A 238 -14.91 3.10 8.03
CA ILE A 238 -13.67 2.40 7.74
C ILE A 238 -13.75 1.62 6.41
N GLN A 239 -14.86 0.91 6.13
CA GLN A 239 -15.04 0.21 4.85
C GLN A 239 -15.03 1.19 3.66
N ALA A 240 -15.66 2.36 3.81
CA ALA A 240 -15.73 3.37 2.75
C ALA A 240 -14.41 4.11 2.51
N ARG A 241 -13.50 4.14 3.50
CA ARG A 241 -12.29 4.98 3.50
C ARG A 241 -11.01 4.19 3.30
N LEU A 242 -10.96 2.93 3.74
CA LEU A 242 -9.73 2.14 3.73
C LEU A 242 -9.18 1.92 2.33
N GLY A 243 -10.02 1.54 1.36
CA GLY A 243 -9.58 1.31 -0.02
C GLY A 243 -8.94 2.54 -0.65
N ARG A 244 -9.58 3.72 -0.53
CA ARG A 244 -9.04 4.98 -1.04
C ARG A 244 -7.78 5.45 -0.30
N ALA A 245 -7.71 5.23 1.02
CA ALA A 245 -6.52 5.55 1.80
C ALA A 245 -5.32 4.71 1.35
N LEU A 246 -5.50 3.40 1.14
CA LEU A 246 -4.46 2.50 0.64
C LEU A 246 -3.99 2.90 -0.76
N LEU A 247 -4.90 3.26 -1.66
CA LEU A 247 -4.54 3.77 -3.00
C LEU A 247 -3.81 5.12 -2.95
N GLN A 248 -4.08 5.97 -1.95
CA GLN A 248 -3.31 7.21 -1.79
C GLN A 248 -1.89 6.92 -1.25
N ILE A 249 -1.74 5.96 -0.33
CA ILE A 249 -0.42 5.51 0.15
C ILE A 249 0.38 4.90 -0.99
N GLU A 250 -0.24 4.04 -1.82
CA GLU A 250 0.34 3.51 -3.06
C GLU A 250 0.95 4.62 -3.92
N GLN A 251 0.18 5.67 -4.20
CA GLN A 251 0.62 6.80 -5.00
C GLN A 251 1.77 7.54 -4.34
N ASN A 252 1.71 7.76 -3.02
CA ASN A 252 2.78 8.41 -2.28
C ASN A 252 4.08 7.58 -2.26
N MET A 253 3.98 6.25 -2.39
CA MET A 253 5.09 5.32 -2.56
C MET A 253 5.60 5.22 -4.00
N GLY A 254 4.94 5.88 -4.96
CA GLY A 254 5.30 5.80 -6.37
C GLY A 254 4.73 4.58 -7.11
N GLY A 255 3.65 3.95 -6.64
CA GLY A 255 3.01 2.88 -7.41
C GLY A 255 3.73 1.52 -7.38
N ASP A 256 4.58 1.29 -6.38
CA ASP A 256 5.25 0.00 -6.16
C ASP A 256 5.02 -0.53 -4.73
N MET A 257 3.89 -0.19 -4.09
CA MET A 257 3.57 -0.76 -2.79
C MET A 257 3.32 -2.26 -2.94
N TYR A 258 3.94 -3.03 -2.05
CA TYR A 258 3.60 -4.42 -1.84
C TYR A 258 2.45 -4.49 -0.83
N LEU A 259 1.23 -4.70 -1.33
CA LEU A 259 0.01 -4.70 -0.51
C LEU A 259 -0.45 -6.12 -0.24
N THR A 260 -0.60 -6.46 1.04
CA THR A 260 -1.20 -7.73 1.48
C THR A 260 -2.38 -7.49 2.41
N MET A 261 -3.24 -8.50 2.55
CA MET A 261 -4.36 -8.47 3.49
C MET A 261 -4.58 -9.85 4.12
N ALA A 262 -4.85 -9.86 5.42
CA ALA A 262 -5.05 -11.07 6.23
C ALA A 262 -6.42 -11.10 6.94
N PRO A 263 -7.55 -10.89 6.24
CA PRO A 263 -8.86 -10.88 6.90
C PRO A 263 -9.24 -12.28 7.42
N GLU A 264 -10.00 -12.34 8.51
CA GLU A 264 -10.65 -13.59 8.94
C GLU A 264 -11.63 -14.09 7.85
N HIS A 265 -11.85 -15.40 7.76
CA HIS A 265 -12.73 -15.95 6.72
C HIS A 265 -14.16 -15.36 6.64
N PRO A 266 -14.83 -14.87 7.73
CA PRO A 266 -16.16 -14.30 7.61
C PRO A 266 -16.16 -13.06 6.72
N TYR A 267 -15.08 -12.28 6.77
CA TYR A 267 -14.90 -11.02 6.05
C TYR A 267 -14.82 -11.19 4.53
N VAL A 268 -14.48 -12.39 4.05
CA VAL A 268 -14.31 -12.68 2.62
C VAL A 268 -15.25 -13.80 2.18
N GLN A 269 -14.91 -15.07 2.39
CA GLN A 269 -15.71 -16.20 1.91
C GLN A 269 -17.03 -16.34 2.69
N GLY A 270 -17.08 -15.81 3.91
CA GLY A 270 -18.32 -15.63 4.64
C GLY A 270 -19.38 -14.80 3.91
N GLY A 271 -18.99 -13.99 2.91
CA GLY A 271 -19.89 -13.30 1.98
C GLY A 271 -20.90 -14.22 1.27
N TYR A 272 -20.57 -15.50 1.10
CA TYR A 272 -21.49 -16.51 0.55
C TYR A 272 -22.57 -16.96 1.56
N VAL A 273 -22.31 -16.81 2.86
CA VAL A 273 -23.26 -17.12 3.94
C VAL A 273 -24.22 -15.94 4.13
N ALA A 274 -23.67 -14.75 4.28
CA ALA A 274 -24.41 -13.49 4.42
C ALA A 274 -23.57 -12.32 3.88
N TYR A 275 -24.23 -11.23 3.51
CA TYR A 275 -23.56 -10.01 3.04
C TYR A 275 -24.00 -8.80 3.88
N SER A 276 -23.72 -8.89 5.19
CA SER A 276 -24.08 -7.90 6.21
C SER A 276 -23.20 -8.05 7.46
N GLY A 277 -23.10 -7.00 8.28
CA GLY A 277 -22.19 -7.00 9.43
C GLY A 277 -20.73 -7.20 8.99
N ILE A 278 -20.03 -8.15 9.60
CA ILE A 278 -18.67 -8.55 9.18
C ILE A 278 -18.67 -9.44 7.93
N TRP A 279 -19.78 -10.13 7.63
CA TRP A 279 -19.83 -11.16 6.60
C TRP A 279 -19.68 -10.56 5.21
N GLY A 280 -18.54 -10.80 4.56
CA GLY A 280 -18.19 -10.21 3.27
C GLY A 280 -17.76 -8.74 3.32
N ALA A 281 -17.51 -8.16 4.50
CA ALA A 281 -17.24 -6.73 4.64
C ALA A 281 -15.89 -6.28 4.05
N TYR A 282 -14.93 -7.19 3.83
CA TYR A 282 -13.67 -6.86 3.16
C TYR A 282 -13.79 -6.80 1.63
N ILE A 283 -14.81 -7.44 1.04
CA ILE A 283 -14.94 -7.57 -0.42
C ILE A 283 -14.88 -6.21 -1.13
N PRO A 284 -15.56 -5.15 -0.67
CA PRO A 284 -15.43 -3.82 -1.25
C PRO A 284 -13.99 -3.29 -1.21
N VAL A 285 -13.28 -3.43 -0.08
CA VAL A 285 -11.90 -2.97 0.08
C VAL A 285 -10.95 -3.73 -0.86
N ILE A 286 -11.12 -5.06 -0.97
CA ILE A 286 -10.38 -5.91 -1.92
C ILE A 286 -10.64 -5.45 -3.35
N ASN A 287 -11.89 -5.17 -3.71
CA ASN A 287 -12.24 -4.71 -5.05
C ASN A 287 -11.66 -3.34 -5.37
N ASP A 288 -11.71 -2.40 -4.43
CA ASP A 288 -11.16 -1.04 -4.60
C ASP A 288 -9.65 -1.08 -4.82
N THR A 289 -8.95 -1.99 -4.13
CA THR A 289 -7.48 -2.11 -4.17
C THR A 289 -6.97 -3.19 -5.12
N ARG A 290 -7.85 -3.84 -5.89
CA ARG A 290 -7.52 -5.02 -6.71
C ARG A 290 -6.35 -4.85 -7.70
N SER A 291 -6.08 -3.61 -8.12
CA SER A 291 -4.99 -3.29 -9.06
C SER A 291 -3.62 -3.19 -8.39
N THR A 292 -3.60 -3.03 -7.06
CA THR A 292 -2.35 -3.00 -6.27
C THR A 292 -2.19 -4.27 -5.41
N LEU A 293 -3.27 -4.87 -4.91
CA LEU A 293 -3.21 -6.03 -4.02
C LEU A 293 -2.35 -7.18 -4.57
N ASP A 294 -1.22 -7.46 -3.92
CA ASP A 294 -0.28 -8.53 -4.28
C ASP A 294 -0.68 -9.89 -3.72
N LEU A 295 -1.24 -9.90 -2.51
CA LEU A 295 -1.60 -11.13 -1.82
C LEU A 295 -2.78 -10.94 -0.88
N LEU A 296 -3.80 -11.79 -1.05
CA LEU A 296 -4.87 -11.99 -0.09
C LEU A 296 -4.64 -13.34 0.61
N HIS A 297 -4.33 -13.32 1.90
CA HIS A 297 -4.04 -14.51 2.70
C HIS A 297 -5.04 -14.63 3.86
N VAL A 298 -6.26 -15.04 3.52
CA VAL A 298 -7.37 -15.17 4.49
C VAL A 298 -6.99 -16.10 5.64
N GLN A 299 -7.29 -15.68 6.87
CA GLN A 299 -7.09 -16.50 8.06
C GLN A 299 -8.10 -17.66 8.06
N LEU A 300 -7.59 -18.85 7.74
CA LEU A 300 -8.35 -20.11 7.75
C LEU A 300 -8.12 -20.92 9.04
N TYR A 301 -7.69 -20.25 10.11
CA TYR A 301 -7.47 -20.77 11.46
C TYR A 301 -8.32 -19.99 12.46
N ASN A 302 -8.53 -20.52 13.67
CA ASN A 302 -9.30 -19.90 14.77
C ASN A 302 -10.78 -19.59 14.42
N ASN A 303 -11.35 -20.35 13.49
CA ASN A 303 -12.69 -20.19 12.95
C ASN A 303 -13.72 -21.17 13.53
N GLY A 304 -13.33 -21.95 14.53
CA GLY A 304 -14.22 -22.88 15.23
C GLY A 304 -15.55 -22.25 15.64
N GLY A 305 -16.66 -22.92 15.32
CA GLY A 305 -18.01 -22.44 15.61
C GLY A 305 -18.61 -21.51 14.55
N LEU A 306 -17.84 -21.04 13.56
CA LEU A 306 -18.34 -20.14 12.52
C LEU A 306 -18.96 -20.90 11.32
N PRO A 307 -20.10 -20.42 10.79
CA PRO A 307 -20.65 -20.92 9.51
C PRO A 307 -19.68 -20.72 8.36
N ASN A 308 -19.64 -21.67 7.42
CA ASN A 308 -18.80 -21.60 6.23
C ASN A 308 -19.55 -22.10 4.98
N PRO A 309 -19.16 -21.70 3.76
CA PRO A 309 -19.83 -22.12 2.53
C PRO A 309 -19.40 -23.51 2.02
N TYR A 310 -18.45 -24.17 2.68
CA TYR A 310 -17.81 -25.39 2.18
C TYR A 310 -18.40 -26.67 2.78
N LEU A 311 -18.87 -26.61 4.01
CA LEU A 311 -19.40 -27.74 4.76
C LEU A 311 -20.72 -27.36 5.44
N PRO A 312 -21.70 -28.28 5.54
CA PRO A 312 -22.90 -28.05 6.34
C PRO A 312 -22.55 -27.84 7.82
N GLY A 313 -23.12 -26.81 8.45
CA GLY A 313 -22.90 -26.49 9.86
C GLY A 313 -21.74 -25.53 10.11
N SER A 314 -21.29 -25.45 11.35
CA SER A 314 -20.14 -24.64 11.75
C SER A 314 -18.82 -25.39 11.59
N ALA A 315 -17.73 -24.65 11.40
CA ALA A 315 -16.39 -25.24 11.47
C ALA A 315 -16.14 -25.89 12.85
N PRO A 316 -15.44 -27.04 12.92
CA PRO A 316 -15.09 -27.67 14.19
C PRO A 316 -14.30 -26.73 15.11
N GLU A 317 -14.48 -26.83 16.43
CA GLU A 317 -13.63 -26.10 17.40
C GLU A 317 -12.14 -26.41 17.18
N GLY A 318 -11.29 -25.38 17.21
CA GLY A 318 -9.86 -25.49 16.92
C GLY A 318 -9.50 -25.51 15.43
N SER A 319 -10.50 -25.40 14.53
CA SER A 319 -10.29 -24.95 13.15
C SER A 319 -10.13 -23.44 13.11
#